data_AF-A0A0G1BE25-F1
#
_entry.id   AF-A0A0G1BE25-F1
#
_cell.length_a   1.000
_cell.length_b   1.000
_cell.length_c   1.000
_cell.angle_alpha   90.00
_cell.angle_beta   90.00
_cell.angle_gamma   90.00
#
_symmetry.space_group_name_H-M   'P 1'
#
loop_
_entity.id
_entity.type
_entity.pdbx_description
1 polymer ?
#
loop_
_entity_poly.entity_id
_entity_poly.type
_entity_poly.pdbx_seq_one_letter_code
_entity_poly.pdbx_strand_id
1 'polypeptide(L)' 'MKKNIVAIGGGNGTAVSVQACKTFLDQINLSAVVSMSDSGG' A
#
# COMPACT_ATOMS: atom_id res chain seq x y z
N MET A 1 10.01 -3.40 -17.99
CA MET A 1 8.61 -3.73 -17.62
C MET A 1 8.47 -3.51 -16.12
N LYS A 2 7.52 -2.70 -15.66
CA LYS A 2 7.32 -2.47 -14.22
C LYS A 2 6.67 -3.69 -13.56
N LYS A 3 7.03 -3.99 -12.31
CA LYS A 3 6.38 -5.07 -11.54
C LYS A 3 5.06 -4.56 -10.96
N ASN A 4 4.02 -5.38 -11.01
CA ASN A 4 2.74 -5.06 -10.37
C ASN A 4 2.76 -5.55 -8.93
N ILE A 5 2.47 -4.66 -7.97
CA ILE A 5 2.41 -4.96 -6.54
C ILE A 5 1.06 -4.53 -5.98
N VAL A 6 0.47 -5.40 -5.16
CA VAL A 6 -0.74 -5.10 -4.40
C VAL A 6 -0.42 -5.19 -2.91
N ALA A 7 -0.58 -4.08 -2.19
CA ALA A 7 -0.50 -4.05 -0.73
C ALA A 7 -1.92 -4.26 -0.15
N ILE A 8 -2.09 -5.26 0.71
CA ILE A 8 -3.38 -5.59 1.33
C ILE A 8 -3.22 -5.43 2.85
N GLY A 9 -4.06 -4.61 3.47
CA GLY A 9 -4.03 -4.42 4.92
C GLY A 9 -4.87 -3.23 5.41
N GLY A 10 -4.40 -2.53 6.44
CA GLY A 10 -5.06 -1.39 7.07
C GLY A 10 -4.12 -0.69 8.06
N GLY A 11 -4.63 0.29 8.81
CA GLY A 11 -3.88 0.98 9.86
C GLY A 11 -2.51 1.53 9.45
N ASN A 12 -1.63 1.74 10.44
CA ASN A 12 -0.34 2.39 10.23
C ASN A 12 0.70 1.52 9.52
N GLY A 13 0.66 0.20 9.73
CA GLY A 13 1.60 -0.73 9.09
C GLY A 13 1.50 -0.67 7.57
N THR A 14 0.28 -0.75 7.03
CA THR A 14 0.04 -0.61 5.59
C THR A 14 0.38 0.79 5.10
N ALA A 15 0.10 1.85 5.87
CA ALA A 15 0.45 3.21 5.48
C ALA A 15 1.96 3.41 5.30
N VAL A 16 2.77 2.94 6.26
CA VAL A 16 4.24 3.04 6.19
C VAL A 16 4.80 2.19 5.05
N SER A 17 4.30 0.96 4.85
CA SER A 17 4.73 0.12 3.73
C SER A 17 4.39 0.74 2.38
N VAL A 18 3.18 1.29 2.20
CA VAL A 18 2.79 2.00 0.97
C VAL A 18 3.69 3.22 0.76
N GLN A 19 4.00 3.96 1.81
CA GLN A 19 4.88 5.13 1.72
C GLN A 19 6.31 4.75 1.30
N ALA A 20 6.85 3.64 1.83
CA ALA A 20 8.14 3.10 1.39
C ALA A 20 8.08 2.63 -0.08
N CYS A 21 7.02 1.95 -0.51
CA CYS A 21 6.87 1.50 -1.89
C CYS A 21 6.80 2.66 -2.91
N LYS A 22 6.32 3.85 -2.49
CA LYS A 22 6.28 5.03 -3.36
C LYS A 22 7.66 5.52 -3.79
N THR A 23 8.76 5.14 -3.12
CA THR A 23 10.11 5.49 -3.58
C THR A 23 10.56 4.69 -4.82
N PHE A 24 9.79 3.67 -5.22
CA PHE A 24 10.11 2.77 -6.33
C PHE A 24 9.13 2.88 -7.50
N LEU A 25 8.33 3.94 -7.61
CA LEU A 25 7.28 4.06 -8.63
C LEU A 25 7.81 4.03 -10.09
N ASP A 26 9.08 4.34 -10.31
CA ASP A 26 9.71 4.16 -11.63
C ASP A 26 9.90 2.68 -12.00
N GLN A 27 9.89 1.79 -11.01
CA GLN A 27 10.13 0.36 -11.15
C GLN A 27 8.86 -0.49 -10.94
N ILE A 28 7.84 0.04 -10.24
CA ILE A 28 6.64 -0.71 -9.87
C ILE A 28 5.34 0.04 -10.21
N ASN A 29 4.27 -0.72 -10.44
CA ASN A 29 2.90 -0.24 -10.37
C ASN A 29 2.32 -0.68 -9.03
N LEU A 30 1.83 0.26 -8.21
CA LEU A 30 1.35 -0.01 -6.87
C LEU A 30 -0.18 0.14 -6.79
N SER A 31 -0.85 -0.87 -6.25
CA SER A 31 -2.26 -0.81 -5.82
C SER A 31 -2.34 -1.12 -4.33
N ALA A 32 -3.32 -0.54 -3.64
CA ALA A 32 -3.57 -0.82 -2.22
C ALA A 32 -5.03 -1.21 -2.00
N VAL A 33 -5.26 -2.29 -1.27
CA VAL A 33 -6.58 -2.72 -0.77
C VAL A 33 -6.57 -2.52 0.73
N VAL A 34 -7.41 -1.60 1.20
CA VAL A 34 -7.44 -1.16 2.59
C VAL A 34 -8.71 -1.64 3.27
N SER A 35 -8.58 -2.35 4.40
CA SER A 35 -9.71 -2.72 5.26
C SER A 35 -10.32 -1.46 5.87
N MET A 36 -11.64 -1.35 5.78
CA MET A 36 -12.45 -0.28 6.37
C MET A 36 -13.39 -0.82 7.46
N SER A 37 -13.07 -2.00 8.02
CA SER A 37 -13.87 -2.61 9.09
C SER A 37 -13.75 -1.87 10.43
N ASP A 38 -12.63 -1.19 10.63
CA ASP A 38 -12.38 -0.43 11.85
C ASP A 38 -13.35 0.76 11.89
N SER A 39 -14.17 0.83 12.94
CA SER A 39 -15.10 1.94 13.21
C SER A 39 -14.58 2.86 14.31
N GLY A 40 -13.36 2.63 14.79
CA GLY A 40 -12.76 3.36 15.90
C GLY A 40 -12.06 4.65 15.45
N GLY A 41 -12.22 5.70 16.24
CA GLY A 41 -11.66 7.04 16.05
C GLY A 41 -12.04 7.94 17.22
#